data_AF-A0A358TZ93-F1
#
_entry.id   AF-A0A358TZ93-F1
#
_cell.length_a   1.000
_cell.length_b   1.000
_cell.length_c   1.000
_cell.angle_alpha   90.00
_cell.angle_beta   90.00
_cell.angle_gamma   90.00
#
_symmetry.space_group_name_H-M   'P 1'
#
loop_
_entity.id
_entity.type
_entity.pdbx_description
1 polymer ?
#
loop_
_entity_poly.entity_id
_entity_poly.type
_entity_poly.pdbx_seq_one_letter_code
_entity_poly.pdbx_strand_id
1 'polypeptide(L)'
;METTLLNKTRTINKLIQRAAGNPVDFEEMAKVLGQAVIANCYIVGRRGKILGYSFMEGFACGVMEDIVIHTERFPESYNEGLMKISSTITNTTQVANGCVFNSNEPCGFTNKLTTIVPILGGGERVGTLVLAKYDVEFNEHDLVLAEYGATVVGMEILRVKA
;
A
#
# COMPACT_ATOMS: atom_id res chain seq x y z
N MET A 1 20.03 -15.64 -7.03
CA MET A 1 18.94 -16.62 -6.89
C MET A 1 17.63 -15.84 -6.87
N GLU A 2 16.71 -16.18 -7.76
CA GLU A 2 15.39 -15.53 -7.81
C GLU A 2 14.59 -15.91 -6.55
N THR A 3 14.09 -14.92 -5.83
CA THR A 3 13.37 -15.16 -4.57
C THR A 3 11.98 -15.73 -4.89
N THR A 4 11.74 -16.99 -4.51
CA THR A 4 10.45 -17.65 -4.75
C THR A 4 9.30 -16.97 -4.00
N LEU A 5 8.07 -17.10 -4.53
CA LEU A 5 6.85 -16.63 -3.86
C LEU A 5 6.77 -17.14 -2.41
N LEU A 6 7.10 -18.41 -2.17
CA LEU A 6 7.14 -19.00 -0.83
C LEU A 6 8.12 -18.30 0.12
N ASN A 7 9.27 -17.85 -0.37
CA ASN A 7 10.23 -17.10 0.46
C ASN A 7 9.72 -15.69 0.77
N LYS A 8 9.04 -15.05 -0.20
CA LYS A 8 8.38 -13.75 0.02
C LYS A 8 7.26 -13.87 1.06
N THR A 9 6.39 -14.87 0.97
CA THR A 9 5.32 -15.10 1.97
C THR A 9 5.89 -15.40 3.36
N ARG A 10 6.95 -16.22 3.46
CA ARG A 10 7.65 -16.45 4.73
C ARG A 10 8.24 -15.17 5.34
N THR A 11 8.65 -14.22 4.51
CA THR A 11 9.17 -12.93 4.99
C THR A 11 8.05 -12.09 5.61
N ILE A 12 6.88 -12.04 4.96
CA ILE A 12 5.68 -11.40 5.52
C ILE A 12 5.26 -12.08 6.83
N ASN A 13 5.28 -13.42 6.91
CA ASN A 13 4.93 -14.15 8.14
C ASN A 13 5.81 -13.78 9.33
N LYS A 14 7.11 -13.58 9.09
CA LYS A 14 8.05 -13.23 10.16
C LYS A 14 7.74 -11.88 10.79
N LEU A 15 7.13 -10.95 10.06
CA LEU A 15 6.66 -9.69 10.64
C LEU A 15 5.60 -9.93 11.71
N ILE A 16 4.60 -10.77 11.41
CA ILE A 16 3.54 -11.14 12.37
C ILE A 16 4.15 -11.74 13.65
N GLN A 17 5.09 -12.67 13.47
CA GLN A 17 5.71 -13.39 14.58
C GLN A 17 6.56 -12.47 15.47
N ARG A 18 7.20 -11.44 14.90
CA ARG A 18 8.00 -10.45 15.63
C ARG A 18 7.14 -9.38 16.31
N ALA A 19 5.98 -9.07 15.74
CA ALA A 19 5.02 -8.13 16.29
C ALA A 19 4.29 -8.70 17.53
N ALA A 20 4.31 -10.02 17.74
CA ALA A 20 3.73 -10.65 18.92
C ALA A 20 4.45 -10.18 20.22
N GLY A 21 3.75 -9.35 21.00
CA GLY A 21 4.26 -8.79 22.27
C GLY A 21 5.00 -7.45 22.13
N ASN A 22 5.15 -6.92 20.92
CA ASN A 22 5.77 -5.62 20.65
C ASN A 22 4.75 -4.64 20.04
N PRO A 23 4.99 -3.31 20.14
CA PRO A 23 4.19 -2.31 19.43
C PRO A 23 4.14 -2.60 17.92
N VAL A 24 3.00 -2.33 17.29
CA VAL A 24 2.85 -2.48 15.83
C VAL A 24 3.70 -1.41 15.13
N ASP A 25 4.56 -1.86 14.21
CA ASP A 25 5.34 -1.00 13.32
C ASP A 25 4.79 -1.13 11.89
N PHE A 26 3.91 -0.20 11.50
CA PHE A 26 3.33 -0.18 10.16
C PHE A 26 4.34 0.21 9.08
N GLU A 27 5.43 0.88 9.45
CA GLU A 27 6.50 1.32 8.56
C GLU A 27 7.34 0.10 8.15
N GLU A 28 7.70 -0.75 9.10
CA GLU A 28 8.37 -2.02 8.82
C GLU A 28 7.48 -2.91 7.93
N MET A 29 6.17 -2.96 8.21
CA MET A 29 5.22 -3.72 7.38
C MET A 29 5.14 -3.18 5.95
N ALA A 30 5.00 -1.86 5.77
CA ALA A 30 4.94 -1.24 4.46
C ALA A 30 6.23 -1.50 3.68
N LYS A 31 7.40 -1.45 4.34
CA LYS A 31 8.71 -1.74 3.75
C LYS A 31 8.82 -3.17 3.26
N VAL A 32 8.47 -4.16 4.08
CA VAL A 32 8.55 -5.58 3.67
C VAL A 32 7.57 -5.87 2.53
N LEU A 33 6.35 -5.32 2.58
CA LEU A 33 5.37 -5.50 1.50
C LEU A 33 5.85 -4.84 0.20
N GLY A 34 6.36 -3.61 0.27
CA GLY A 34 6.92 -2.89 -0.87
C GLY A 34 8.09 -3.63 -1.51
N GLN A 35 8.99 -4.21 -0.71
CA GLN A 35 10.11 -5.03 -1.20
C GLN A 35 9.66 -6.38 -1.76
N ALA A 36 8.66 -7.03 -1.15
CA ALA A 36 8.14 -8.31 -1.62
C ALA A 36 7.46 -8.17 -2.99
N VAL A 37 6.66 -7.11 -3.16
CA VAL A 37 5.91 -6.85 -4.40
C VAL A 37 6.70 -6.02 -5.42
N ILE A 38 7.81 -5.39 -4.99
CA ILE A 38 8.62 -4.47 -5.79
C ILE A 38 7.74 -3.29 -6.27
N ALA A 39 7.15 -2.60 -5.30
CA ALA A 39 6.23 -1.49 -5.53
C ALA A 39 6.34 -0.45 -4.41
N ASN A 40 5.95 0.80 -4.72
CA ASN A 40 5.61 1.76 -3.69
C ASN A 40 4.42 1.20 -2.91
N CYS A 41 4.45 1.32 -1.59
CA CYS A 41 3.48 0.73 -0.68
C CYS A 41 2.98 1.80 0.28
N TYR A 42 1.66 1.90 0.43
CA TYR A 42 1.01 2.79 1.38
C TYR A 42 -0.08 2.04 2.14
N ILE A 43 0.03 2.04 3.46
CA ILE A 43 -0.99 1.53 4.37
C ILE A 43 -1.79 2.72 4.84
N VAL A 44 -3.05 2.81 4.41
CA VAL A 44 -3.92 3.95 4.69
C VAL A 44 -5.03 3.51 5.62
N GLY A 45 -5.19 4.17 6.76
CA GLY A 45 -6.29 3.93 7.67
C GLY A 45 -7.62 4.42 7.09
N ARG A 46 -8.75 3.96 7.66
CA ARG A 46 -10.12 4.32 7.21
C ARG A 46 -10.39 5.82 6.99
N ARG A 47 -9.72 6.71 7.75
CA ARG A 47 -9.86 8.18 7.66
C ARG A 47 -8.79 8.86 6.81
N GLY A 48 -8.06 8.12 5.98
CA GLY A 48 -7.02 8.65 5.09
C GLY A 48 -5.65 8.85 5.73
N LYS A 49 -5.49 8.67 7.06
CA LYS A 49 -4.17 8.74 7.71
C LYS A 49 -3.26 7.66 7.12
N ILE A 50 -2.06 8.05 6.70
CA ILE A 50 -1.02 7.11 6.28
C ILE A 50 -0.46 6.51 7.56
N LEU A 51 -0.71 5.22 7.75
CA LEU A 51 -0.23 4.46 8.91
C LEU A 51 1.21 4.01 8.70
N GLY A 52 1.55 3.68 7.45
CA GLY A 52 2.93 3.50 7.04
C GLY A 52 3.13 3.47 5.54
N TYR A 53 4.36 3.71 5.09
CA TYR A 53 4.71 3.75 3.66
C TYR A 53 6.10 3.18 3.37
N SER A 54 6.32 2.84 2.10
CA SER A 54 7.63 2.48 1.56
C SER A 54 7.71 2.88 0.09
N PHE A 55 8.83 3.48 -0.29
CA PHE A 55 9.12 3.81 -1.68
C PHE A 55 10.03 2.77 -2.33
N MET A 56 9.88 2.60 -3.64
CA MET A 56 10.84 1.90 -4.47
C MET A 56 12.14 2.69 -4.54
N GLU A 57 13.24 1.99 -4.76
CA GLU A 57 14.52 2.64 -5.03
C GLU A 57 14.42 3.52 -6.28
N GLY A 58 14.93 4.76 -6.20
CA GLY A 58 14.87 5.73 -7.29
C GLY A 58 13.51 6.41 -7.49
N PHE A 59 12.51 6.15 -6.63
CA PHE A 59 11.27 6.93 -6.64
C PHE A 59 11.52 8.35 -6.10
N ALA A 60 11.19 9.37 -6.88
CA ALA A 60 11.29 10.77 -6.50
C ALA A 60 10.06 11.54 -6.97
N CYS A 61 9.23 12.00 -6.03
CA CYS A 61 7.99 12.71 -6.35
C CYS A 61 7.69 13.70 -5.23
N GLY A 62 8.00 14.99 -5.46
CA GLY A 62 7.84 16.03 -4.44
C GLY A 62 6.43 16.07 -3.83
N VAL A 63 5.39 15.93 -4.66
CA VAL A 63 3.99 15.88 -4.18
C VAL A 63 3.77 14.70 -3.22
N MET A 64 4.32 13.53 -3.53
CA MET A 64 4.14 12.34 -2.70
C MET A 64 5.00 12.39 -1.44
N GLU A 65 6.22 12.93 -1.55
CA GLU A 65 7.11 13.22 -0.42
C GLU A 65 6.44 14.19 0.55
N ASP A 66 5.88 15.29 0.07
CA ASP A 66 5.14 16.25 0.90
C ASP A 66 3.94 15.61 1.59
N ILE A 67 3.20 14.73 0.89
CA ILE A 67 2.06 14.03 1.47
C ILE A 67 2.49 13.08 2.59
N VAL A 68 3.58 12.32 2.43
CA VAL A 68 4.00 11.37 3.48
C VAL A 68 4.77 12.05 4.61
N ILE A 69 5.53 13.11 4.34
CA ILE A 69 6.38 13.79 5.34
C ILE A 69 5.59 14.88 6.08
N HIS A 70 4.75 15.64 5.39
CA HIS A 70 4.12 16.83 5.97
C HIS A 70 2.64 16.62 6.32
N THR A 71 1.86 16.03 5.42
CA THR A 71 0.41 15.86 5.68
C THR A 71 0.09 14.57 6.42
N GLU A 72 0.93 13.53 6.29
CA GLU A 72 0.74 12.17 6.81
C GLU A 72 -0.65 11.58 6.49
N ARG A 73 -1.30 12.11 5.45
CA ARG A 73 -2.70 11.84 5.15
C ARG A 73 -3.00 12.09 3.69
N PHE A 74 -3.73 11.17 3.09
CA PHE A 74 -4.29 11.35 1.76
C PHE A 74 -5.42 12.38 1.73
N PRO A 75 -5.55 13.17 0.64
CA PRO A 75 -6.69 14.05 0.45
C PRO A 75 -8.01 13.33 0.66
N GLU A 76 -8.97 14.00 1.30
CA GLU A 76 -10.24 13.40 1.70
C GLU A 76 -11.00 12.80 0.51
N SER A 77 -11.10 13.55 -0.59
CA SER A 77 -11.74 13.09 -1.83
C SER A 77 -11.09 11.83 -2.41
N TYR A 78 -9.76 11.72 -2.32
CA TYR A 78 -9.04 10.54 -2.77
C TYR A 78 -9.34 9.34 -1.86
N ASN A 79 -9.28 9.54 -0.54
CA ASN A 79 -9.59 8.48 0.43
C ASN A 79 -11.04 7.99 0.32
N GLU A 80 -12.01 8.88 0.07
CA GLU A 80 -13.40 8.49 -0.20
C GLU A 80 -13.51 7.55 -1.41
N GLY A 81 -12.74 7.83 -2.47
CA GLY A 81 -12.61 6.94 -3.63
C GLY A 81 -12.07 5.57 -3.24
N LEU A 82 -11.00 5.52 -2.45
CA LEU A 82 -10.41 4.27 -1.96
C LEU A 82 -11.40 3.45 -1.11
N MET A 83 -12.22 4.12 -0.31
CA MET A 83 -13.20 3.47 0.57
C MET A 83 -14.41 2.88 -0.17
N LYS A 84 -14.71 3.36 -1.39
CA LYS A 84 -15.77 2.79 -2.25
C LYS A 84 -15.36 1.47 -2.92
N ILE A 85 -14.07 1.19 -3.00
CA ILE A 85 -13.54 -0.03 -3.62
C ILE A 85 -13.74 -1.21 -2.66
N SER A 86 -14.62 -2.17 -3.00
CA SER A 86 -14.98 -3.29 -2.13
C SER A 86 -14.16 -4.57 -2.37
N SER A 87 -13.51 -4.69 -3.53
CA SER A 87 -12.65 -5.81 -3.91
C SER A 87 -11.33 -5.30 -4.48
N THR A 88 -10.30 -6.14 -4.51
CA THR A 88 -9.00 -5.79 -5.11
C THR A 88 -9.18 -5.33 -6.56
N ILE A 89 -8.62 -4.17 -6.89
CA ILE A 89 -8.53 -3.66 -8.26
C ILE A 89 -7.05 -3.55 -8.61
N THR A 90 -6.67 -4.04 -9.78
CA THR A 90 -5.26 -4.22 -10.17
C THR A 90 -4.95 -3.47 -11.46
N ASN A 91 -3.69 -3.08 -11.64
CA ASN A 91 -3.17 -2.49 -12.88
C ASN A 91 -3.98 -1.29 -13.39
N THR A 92 -4.56 -0.50 -12.48
CA THR A 92 -5.27 0.73 -12.86
C THR A 92 -4.29 1.82 -13.25
N THR A 93 -4.57 2.47 -14.37
CA THR A 93 -3.79 3.59 -14.88
C THR A 93 -4.44 4.92 -14.51
N GLN A 94 -3.63 5.97 -14.45
CA GLN A 94 -4.14 7.33 -14.35
C GLN A 94 -4.81 7.72 -15.66
N VAL A 95 -6.04 8.24 -15.60
CA VAL A 95 -6.69 8.82 -16.78
C VAL A 95 -5.93 10.10 -17.16
N ALA A 96 -5.45 10.18 -18.40
CA ALA A 96 -4.84 11.37 -19.00
C ALA A 96 -3.52 11.89 -18.40
N ASN A 97 -2.68 11.05 -17.78
CA ASN A 97 -1.36 11.45 -17.22
C ASN A 97 -1.38 12.62 -16.22
N GLY A 98 -2.54 12.99 -15.66
CA GLY A 98 -2.64 13.97 -14.58
C GLY A 98 -2.17 13.38 -13.26
N CYS A 99 -1.57 14.19 -12.37
CA CYS A 99 -1.24 13.74 -11.02
C CYS A 99 -2.53 13.46 -10.23
N VAL A 100 -2.60 12.27 -9.61
CA VAL A 100 -3.74 11.85 -8.75
C VAL A 100 -4.05 12.86 -7.64
N PHE A 101 -3.02 13.57 -7.15
CA PHE A 101 -3.15 14.51 -6.04
C PHE A 101 -3.19 15.97 -6.50
N ASN A 102 -2.84 16.26 -7.75
CA ASN A 102 -2.87 17.60 -8.31
C ASN A 102 -3.31 17.55 -9.78
N SER A 103 -4.61 17.74 -10.02
CA SER A 103 -5.19 17.68 -11.37
C SER A 103 -4.62 18.72 -12.34
N ASN A 104 -3.96 19.77 -11.82
CA ASN A 104 -3.40 20.85 -12.62
C ASN A 104 -1.95 20.59 -13.04
N GLU A 105 -1.33 19.51 -12.56
CA GLU A 105 0.06 19.16 -12.87
C GLU A 105 0.14 17.81 -13.60
N PRO A 106 0.97 17.73 -14.66
CA PRO A 106 1.26 16.44 -15.28
C PRO A 106 2.03 15.57 -14.30
N CYS A 107 1.67 14.29 -14.23
CA CYS A 107 2.45 13.32 -13.48
C CYS A 107 3.77 13.07 -14.23
N GLY A 108 4.90 13.29 -13.56
CA GLY A 108 6.24 13.02 -14.12
C GLY A 108 6.49 11.53 -14.41
N PHE A 109 5.59 10.66 -13.98
CA PHE A 109 5.64 9.22 -14.24
C PHE A 109 4.59 8.80 -15.26
N THR A 110 5.05 8.41 -16.44
CA THR A 110 4.24 7.70 -17.44
C THR A 110 4.01 6.25 -17.01
N ASN A 111 2.90 5.64 -17.47
CA ASN A 111 2.58 4.22 -17.24
C ASN A 111 2.56 3.80 -15.76
N LYS A 112 2.17 4.71 -14.85
CA LYS A 112 1.96 4.34 -13.45
C LYS A 112 0.79 3.36 -13.35
N LEU A 113 1.07 2.18 -12.83
CA LEU A 113 0.10 1.15 -12.52
C LEU A 113 -0.16 1.14 -11.02
N THR A 114 -1.43 1.14 -10.65
CA THR A 114 -1.88 1.15 -9.26
C THR A 114 -2.74 -0.08 -8.99
N THR A 115 -2.44 -0.75 -7.89
CA THR A 115 -3.24 -1.84 -7.32
C THR A 115 -3.75 -1.39 -5.96
N ILE A 116 -5.05 -1.55 -5.74
CA ILE A 116 -5.76 -1.12 -4.53
C ILE A 116 -6.37 -2.35 -3.89
N VAL A 117 -5.97 -2.64 -2.65
CA VAL A 117 -6.43 -3.79 -1.88
C VAL A 117 -7.16 -3.31 -0.62
N PRO A 118 -8.45 -3.63 -0.46
CA PRO A 118 -9.18 -3.37 0.78
C PRO A 118 -8.55 -4.09 1.98
N ILE A 119 -8.34 -3.38 3.10
CA ILE A 119 -7.87 -4.00 4.35
C ILE A 119 -9.08 -4.24 5.25
N LEU A 120 -9.36 -5.52 5.52
CA LEU A 120 -10.44 -5.96 6.40
C LEU A 120 -9.89 -6.44 7.74
N GLY A 121 -10.58 -6.09 8.83
CA GLY A 121 -10.27 -6.55 10.18
C GLY A 121 -11.56 -6.74 10.98
N GLY A 122 -11.75 -7.91 11.59
CA GLY A 122 -12.90 -8.17 12.46
C GLY A 122 -14.23 -8.16 11.72
N GLY A 123 -14.21 -8.39 10.40
CA GLY A 123 -15.37 -8.29 9.52
C GLY A 123 -15.65 -6.88 8.99
N GLU A 124 -14.89 -5.86 9.39
CA GLU A 124 -15.08 -4.48 8.95
C GLU A 124 -13.92 -3.97 8.08
N ARG A 125 -14.20 -2.95 7.26
CA ARG A 125 -13.17 -2.20 6.53
C ARG A 125 -12.38 -1.30 7.48
N VAL A 126 -11.10 -1.61 7.68
CA VAL A 126 -10.23 -0.87 8.60
C VAL A 126 -9.25 0.07 7.90
N GLY A 127 -9.01 -0.12 6.61
CA GLY A 127 -8.09 0.70 5.82
C GLY A 127 -7.96 0.24 4.37
N THR A 128 -6.98 0.75 3.65
CA THR A 128 -6.68 0.43 2.26
C THR A 128 -5.18 0.25 2.10
N LEU A 129 -4.75 -0.81 1.44
CA LEU A 129 -3.38 -0.97 0.97
C LEU A 129 -3.33 -0.48 -0.48
N VAL A 130 -2.47 0.50 -0.74
CA VAL A 130 -2.25 1.05 -2.08
C VAL A 130 -0.85 0.69 -2.52
N LEU A 131 -0.75 0.06 -3.68
CA LEU A 131 0.50 -0.33 -4.31
C LEU A 131 0.64 0.39 -5.64
N ALA A 132 1.82 0.95 -5.93
CA ALA A 132 2.08 1.61 -7.20
C ALA A 132 3.47 1.30 -7.73
N LYS A 133 3.58 0.97 -9.02
CA LYS A 133 4.84 0.79 -9.73
C LYS A 133 4.71 1.27 -11.18
N TYR A 134 5.81 1.24 -11.92
CA TYR A 134 5.92 1.77 -13.28
C TYR A 134 6.32 0.67 -14.25
N ASP A 135 5.83 0.76 -15.48
CA ASP A 135 6.21 -0.04 -16.65
C ASP A 135 6.04 -1.57 -16.54
N VAL A 136 5.76 -2.10 -15.35
CA VAL A 136 5.61 -3.53 -15.06
C VAL A 136 4.28 -3.76 -14.38
N GLU A 137 3.48 -4.68 -14.91
CA GLU A 137 2.20 -5.05 -14.33
C GLU A 137 2.33 -5.81 -13.01
N PHE A 138 1.32 -5.69 -12.15
CA PHE A 138 1.11 -6.59 -11.02
C PHE A 138 0.58 -7.92 -11.53
N ASN A 139 1.37 -8.98 -11.33
CA ASN A 139 1.00 -10.34 -11.70
C ASN A 139 0.32 -11.08 -10.53
N GLU A 140 -0.13 -12.31 -10.75
CA GLU A 140 -0.81 -13.10 -9.71
C GLU A 140 0.03 -13.30 -8.44
N HIS A 141 1.34 -13.48 -8.56
CA HIS A 141 2.23 -13.61 -7.41
C HIS A 141 2.25 -12.32 -6.56
N ASP A 142 2.24 -11.16 -7.22
CA ASP A 142 2.17 -9.86 -6.56
C ASP A 142 0.82 -9.70 -5.83
N LEU A 143 -0.28 -10.12 -6.45
CA LEU A 143 -1.62 -10.04 -5.86
C LEU A 143 -1.77 -10.95 -4.64
N VAL A 144 -1.24 -12.18 -4.71
CA VAL A 144 -1.22 -13.09 -3.55
C VAL A 144 -0.49 -12.45 -2.37
N LEU A 145 0.67 -11.82 -2.62
CA LEU A 145 1.42 -11.13 -1.57
C LEU A 145 0.70 -9.90 -1.04
N ALA A 146 0.03 -9.14 -1.92
CA ALA A 146 -0.71 -7.94 -1.56
C ALA A 146 -1.93 -8.25 -0.68
N GLU A 147 -2.76 -9.22 -1.06
CA GLU A 147 -3.93 -9.62 -0.30
C GLU A 147 -3.56 -10.33 1.01
N TYR A 148 -2.52 -11.14 0.97
CA TYR A 148 -1.97 -11.74 2.18
C TYR A 148 -1.46 -10.66 3.14
N GLY A 149 -0.68 -9.70 2.63
CA GLY A 149 -0.20 -8.54 3.38
C GLY A 149 -1.33 -7.70 3.96
N ALA A 150 -2.37 -7.41 3.17
CA ALA A 150 -3.54 -6.67 3.62
C ALA A 150 -4.26 -7.39 4.77
N THR A 151 -4.41 -8.71 4.70
CA THR A 151 -5.01 -9.51 5.78
C THR A 151 -4.19 -9.40 7.07
N VAL A 152 -2.86 -9.50 6.94
CA VAL A 152 -1.93 -9.33 8.06
C VAL A 152 -2.06 -7.95 8.70
N VAL A 153 -1.97 -6.89 7.89
CA VAL A 153 -2.10 -5.52 8.37
C VAL A 153 -3.47 -5.29 9.03
N GLY A 154 -4.53 -5.90 8.51
CA GLY A 154 -5.86 -5.82 9.10
C GLY A 154 -5.92 -6.37 10.53
N MET A 155 -5.27 -7.52 10.78
CA MET A 155 -5.14 -8.09 12.13
C MET A 155 -4.38 -7.16 13.08
N GLU A 156 -3.32 -6.52 12.59
CA GLU A 156 -2.48 -5.64 13.40
C GLU A 156 -3.21 -4.32 13.73
N ILE A 157 -3.99 -3.77 12.81
CA ILE A 157 -4.85 -2.60 13.07
C ILE A 157 -5.89 -2.90 14.14
N LEU A 158 -6.48 -4.11 14.15
CA LEU A 158 -7.41 -4.51 15.20
C LEU A 158 -6.72 -4.63 16.55
N ARG A 159 -5.50 -5.19 16.60
CA ARG A 159 -4.75 -5.35 17.85
C ARG A 159 -4.44 -4.00 18.51
N VAL A 160 -4.18 -2.95 17.73
CA VAL A 160 -3.93 -1.60 18.28
C VAL A 160 -5.21 -0.93 18.80
N LYS A 161 -6.37 -1.31 18.26
CA LYS A 161 -7.67 -0.74 18.66
C LYS A 161 -8.32 -1.46 19.84
N ALA A 162 -7.94 -2.71 20.10
CA ALA A 162 -8.42 -3.54 21.20
C ALA A 162 -7.69 -3.18 22.50
#